data_AF-A0A933N1A8-F1
#
_entry.id   AF-A0A933N1A8-F1
#
_cell.length_a   1.000
_cell.length_b   1.000
_cell.length_c   1.000
_cell.angle_alpha   90.00
_cell.angle_beta   90.00
_cell.angle_gamma   90.00
#
_symmetry.space_group_name_H-M   'P 1'
#
loop_
_entity.id
_entity.type
_entity.pdbx_description
1 polymer ?
#
loop_
_entity_poly.entity_id
_entity_poly.type
_entity_poly.pdbx_seq_one_letter_code
_entity_poly.pdbx_strand_id
1 'polypeptide(L)'
;MIKSSVAVIFGLFSYAVVDIMLWQRIFETYRLHDFAPLYHPGWILMLVSELVLGAMLLAPNWRATVFYVVTLFFLAMSGLEDVMYYWLDGRPIPYWLPWLDRNPWIFLRPVTATNLLLTVSIWLAVFVAFFVYFYSRERAEAKPRRALPKPITLDLHPAPSRGELAFSMETVDPEI
;
A
#
# COMPACT_ATOMS: atom_id res chain seq x y z
N MET A 1 -2.35 -4.23 -7.54
CA MET A 1 -1.37 -3.56 -6.64
C MET A 1 -0.74 -2.27 -7.15
N ILE A 2 -0.36 -2.14 -8.43
CA ILE A 2 0.36 -0.94 -8.90
C ILE A 2 -0.43 0.36 -8.63
N LYS A 3 -1.74 0.36 -8.94
CA LYS A 3 -2.62 1.52 -8.69
C LYS A 3 -2.64 1.95 -7.22
N SER A 4 -2.72 0.99 -6.28
CA SER A 4 -2.73 1.30 -4.85
C SER A 4 -1.37 1.84 -4.37
N SER A 5 -0.25 1.34 -4.90
CA SER A 5 1.07 1.89 -4.59
C SER A 5 1.24 3.33 -5.08
N VAL A 6 0.77 3.61 -6.30
CA VAL A 6 0.74 4.98 -6.84
C VAL A 6 -0.13 5.87 -5.96
N ALA A 7 -1.30 5.40 -5.55
CA ALA A 7 -2.17 6.14 -4.64
C ALA A 7 -1.50 6.43 -3.28
N VAL A 8 -0.76 5.48 -2.70
CA VAL A 8 0.03 5.71 -1.47
C VAL A 8 1.06 6.82 -1.67
N ILE A 9 1.80 6.79 -2.79
CA ILE A 9 2.83 7.80 -3.08
C ILE A 9 2.20 9.20 -3.20
N PHE A 10 1.07 9.31 -3.91
CA PHE A 10 0.36 10.58 -4.04
C PHE A 10 -0.26 11.06 -2.73
N GLY A 11 -0.81 10.16 -1.92
CA GLY A 11 -1.31 10.48 -0.58
C GLY A 11 -0.19 11.02 0.31
N LEU A 12 0.93 10.29 0.42
CA LEU A 12 2.08 10.76 1.20
C LEU A 12 2.63 12.10 0.71
N PHE A 13 2.68 12.31 -0.61
CA PHE A 13 3.12 13.58 -1.17
C PHE A 13 2.16 14.72 -0.82
N SER A 14 0.85 14.52 -1.00
CA SER A 14 -0.20 15.48 -0.62
C SER A 14 -0.10 15.83 0.86
N TYR A 15 -0.01 14.81 1.70
CA TYR A 15 0.10 14.92 3.15
C TYR A 15 1.32 15.75 3.57
N ALA A 16 2.50 15.41 3.04
CA ALA A 16 3.74 16.14 3.32
C ALA A 16 3.70 17.58 2.82
N VAL A 17 3.08 17.87 1.67
CA VAL A 17 2.94 19.25 1.16
C VAL A 17 2.09 20.10 2.09
N VAL A 18 0.99 19.56 2.61
CA VAL A 18 0.15 20.29 3.58
C VAL A 18 0.91 20.52 4.89
N ASP A 19 1.67 19.54 5.35
CA ASP A 19 2.52 19.68 6.53
C ASP A 19 3.59 20.77 6.32
N ILE A 20 4.23 20.84 5.15
CA ILE A 20 5.12 21.97 4.81
C ILE A 20 4.36 23.31 4.90
N MET A 21 3.15 23.39 4.35
CA MET A 21 2.39 24.64 4.32
C MET A 21 1.95 25.11 5.70
N LEU A 22 1.65 24.18 6.61
CA LEU A 22 1.11 24.48 7.93
C LEU A 22 2.18 24.38 9.02
N TRP A 23 2.77 23.20 9.21
CA TRP A 23 3.77 22.96 10.23
C TRP A 23 5.06 23.74 9.96
N GLN A 24 5.71 23.61 8.79
CA GLN A 24 6.99 24.30 8.52
C GLN A 24 6.86 25.81 8.59
N ARG A 25 5.91 26.34 7.82
CA ARG A 25 5.80 27.78 7.54
C ARG A 25 5.18 28.55 8.69
N ILE A 26 4.39 27.89 9.54
CA ILE A 26 3.72 28.55 10.67
C ILE A 26 4.32 28.06 12.00
N PHE A 27 4.28 26.76 12.28
CA PHE A 27 4.69 26.28 13.60
C PHE A 27 6.20 26.28 13.81
N GLU A 28 6.98 25.72 12.88
CA GLU A 28 8.45 25.69 13.00
C GLU A 28 9.05 27.10 12.84
N THR A 29 8.62 27.84 11.81
CA THR A 29 9.16 29.18 11.52
C THR A 29 8.96 30.17 12.68
N TYR A 30 7.80 30.14 13.35
CA TYR A 30 7.51 31.02 14.47
C TYR A 30 7.75 30.38 15.85
N ARG A 31 8.40 29.20 15.90
CA ARG A 31 8.72 28.45 17.14
C ARG A 31 7.51 28.17 18.03
N LEU A 32 6.37 27.86 17.41
CA LEU A 32 5.09 27.60 18.09
C LEU A 32 4.90 26.13 18.48
N HIS A 33 5.99 25.39 18.73
CA HIS A 33 5.93 23.94 19.01
C HIS A 33 5.04 23.58 20.21
N ASP A 34 4.92 24.47 21.20
CA ASP A 34 4.03 24.30 22.36
C ASP A 34 2.54 24.26 21.98
N PHE A 35 2.19 24.84 20.82
CA PHE A 35 0.83 24.85 20.27
C PHE A 35 0.56 23.71 19.29
N ALA A 36 1.49 22.76 19.12
CA ALA A 36 1.28 21.57 18.30
C ALA A 36 -0.04 20.82 18.58
N PRO A 37 -0.55 20.72 19.83
CA PRO A 37 -1.86 20.12 20.09
C PRO A 37 -3.04 20.77 19.36
N LEU A 38 -2.95 22.04 18.95
CA LEU A 38 -3.97 22.71 18.14
C LEU A 38 -3.89 22.32 16.66
N TYR A 39 -2.70 21.96 16.18
CA TYR A 39 -2.45 21.54 14.80
C TYR A 39 -2.87 20.07 14.55
N HIS A 40 -2.52 19.17 15.48
CA HIS A 40 -2.68 17.73 15.30
C HIS A 40 -4.10 17.27 14.89
N PRO A 41 -5.22 17.83 15.42
CA PRO A 41 -6.54 17.41 14.99
C PRO A 41 -6.81 17.62 13.50
N GLY A 42 -6.36 18.75 12.94
CA GLY A 42 -6.50 19.06 11.52
C GLY A 42 -5.63 18.15 10.65
N TRP A 43 -4.39 17.94 11.08
CA TRP A 43 -3.45 17.00 10.45
C TRP A 43 -4.00 15.56 10.40
N ILE A 44 -4.52 15.06 11.53
CA ILE A 44 -5.18 13.73 11.59
C ILE A 44 -6.41 13.68 10.68
N LEU A 45 -7.26 14.72 10.70
CA LEU A 45 -8.49 14.74 9.90
C LEU A 45 -8.18 14.66 8.39
N MET A 46 -7.11 15.32 7.95
CA MET A 46 -6.62 15.23 6.58
C MET A 46 -6.20 13.79 6.23
N LEU A 47 -5.37 13.16 7.07
CA LEU A 47 -4.94 11.77 6.85
C LEU A 47 -6.14 10.83 6.74
N VAL A 48 -7.08 10.94 7.68
CA VAL A 48 -8.30 10.12 7.71
C VAL A 48 -9.13 10.35 6.45
N SER A 49 -9.23 11.58 5.97
CA SER A 49 -9.95 11.91 4.73
C SER A 49 -9.30 11.24 3.51
N GLU A 50 -7.98 11.27 3.39
CA GLU A 50 -7.25 10.59 2.31
C GLU A 50 -7.38 9.06 2.40
N LEU A 51 -7.34 8.50 3.61
CA LEU A 51 -7.54 7.08 3.85
C LEU A 51 -8.93 6.63 3.42
N VAL A 52 -9.98 7.35 3.83
CA VAL A 52 -11.38 7.05 3.49
C VAL A 52 -11.61 7.19 1.99
N LEU A 53 -11.17 8.30 1.38
CA LEU A 53 -11.35 8.54 -0.04
C LEU A 53 -10.66 7.47 -0.89
N GLY A 54 -9.39 7.17 -0.61
CA GLY A 54 -8.66 6.14 -1.35
C GLY A 54 -9.22 4.73 -1.11
N ALA A 55 -9.70 4.43 0.10
CA ALA A 55 -10.37 3.17 0.38
C ALA A 55 -11.66 2.99 -0.44
N MET A 56 -12.48 4.05 -0.54
CA MET A 56 -13.70 4.06 -1.36
C MET A 56 -13.38 3.89 -2.85
N LEU A 57 -12.34 4.54 -3.37
CA LEU A 57 -11.95 4.46 -4.79
C LEU A 57 -11.31 3.12 -5.18
N LEU A 58 -10.69 2.42 -4.24
CA LEU A 58 -10.08 1.11 -4.48
C LEU A 58 -11.05 -0.06 -4.28
N ALA A 59 -12.21 0.17 -3.66
CA ALA A 59 -13.26 -0.82 -3.56
C ALA A 59 -13.78 -1.20 -4.97
N PRO A 60 -14.11 -2.48 -5.24
CA PRO A 60 -14.20 -3.61 -4.31
C PRO A 60 -12.90 -4.42 -4.12
N ASN A 61 -11.74 -3.96 -4.62
CA ASN A 61 -10.49 -4.72 -4.48
C ASN A 61 -9.94 -4.62 -3.05
N TRP A 62 -10.45 -5.48 -2.15
CA TRP A 62 -10.11 -5.44 -0.73
C TRP A 62 -8.62 -5.52 -0.44
N ARG A 63 -7.84 -6.26 -1.26
CA ARG A 63 -6.38 -6.36 -1.07
C ARG A 63 -5.70 -5.03 -1.35
N ALA A 64 -6.07 -4.38 -2.44
CA ALA A 64 -5.58 -3.05 -2.78
C ALA A 64 -6.02 -2.01 -1.73
N THR A 65 -7.26 -2.10 -1.24
CA THR A 65 -7.78 -1.23 -0.18
C THR A 65 -7.02 -1.40 1.13
N VAL A 66 -6.86 -2.63 1.63
CA VAL A 66 -6.10 -2.92 2.87
C VAL A 66 -4.67 -2.48 2.72
N PHE A 67 -4.02 -2.81 1.60
CA PHE A 67 -2.66 -2.37 1.34
C PHE A 67 -2.54 -0.85 1.38
N TYR A 68 -3.42 -0.12 0.68
CA TYR A 68 -3.41 1.34 0.64
C TYR A 68 -3.59 1.94 2.04
N VAL A 69 -4.64 1.54 2.77
CA VAL A 69 -4.97 2.10 4.09
C VAL A 69 -3.84 1.87 5.08
N VAL A 70 -3.35 0.63 5.18
CA VAL A 70 -2.30 0.28 6.13
C VAL A 70 -1.00 0.98 5.75
N THR A 71 -0.61 0.94 4.47
CA THR A 71 0.67 1.53 4.03
C THR A 71 0.67 3.04 4.20
N LEU A 72 -0.38 3.74 3.76
CA LEU A 72 -0.46 5.20 3.87
C LEU A 72 -0.44 5.64 5.34
N PHE A 73 -1.24 5.01 6.20
CA PHE A 73 -1.29 5.36 7.62
C PHE A 73 0.07 5.19 8.30
N PHE A 74 0.68 4.01 8.18
CA PHE A 74 1.95 3.75 8.86
C PHE A 74 3.09 4.58 8.30
N LEU A 75 3.17 4.76 6.98
CA LEU A 75 4.22 5.58 6.40
C LEU A 75 4.08 7.05 6.79
N ALA A 76 2.87 7.61 6.80
CA ALA A 76 2.62 8.97 7.28
C ALA A 76 3.07 9.12 8.75
N MET A 77 2.77 8.14 9.60
CA MET A 77 3.12 8.20 11.03
C MET A 77 4.58 7.83 11.33
N SER A 78 5.30 7.16 10.42
CA SER A 78 6.65 6.62 10.64
C SER A 78 7.77 7.66 10.71
N GLY A 79 7.47 8.93 10.44
CA GLY A 79 8.45 9.98 10.21
C GLY A 79 8.95 10.07 8.77
N LEU A 80 8.41 9.26 7.85
CA LEU A 80 8.71 9.41 6.42
C LEU A 80 8.17 10.74 5.89
N GLU A 81 7.00 11.16 6.36
CA GLU A 81 6.46 12.48 6.10
C GLU A 81 7.48 13.56 6.49
N ASP A 82 8.03 13.55 7.72
CA ASP A 82 9.05 14.51 8.17
C ASP A 82 10.30 14.51 7.26
N VAL A 83 10.73 13.34 6.78
CA VAL A 83 11.85 13.25 5.82
C VAL A 83 11.47 13.90 4.49
N MET A 84 10.28 13.59 3.97
CA MET A 84 9.76 14.17 2.72
C MET A 84 9.60 15.68 2.84
N TYR A 85 9.08 16.15 3.96
CA TYR A 85 8.93 17.55 4.34
C TYR A 85 10.23 18.35 4.18
N TYR A 86 11.34 17.88 4.75
CA TYR A 86 12.64 18.56 4.62
C TYR A 86 13.21 18.45 3.20
N TRP A 87 13.08 17.29 2.56
CA TRP A 87 13.58 17.08 1.19
C TRP A 87 12.84 17.92 0.14
N LEU A 88 11.51 18.00 0.24
CA LEU A 88 10.67 18.76 -0.68
C LEU A 88 10.86 20.27 -0.52
N ASP A 89 11.12 20.77 0.70
CA ASP A 89 11.48 22.17 0.93
C ASP A 89 12.97 22.47 0.65
N GLY A 90 13.76 21.46 0.26
CA GLY A 90 15.18 21.60 -0.08
C GLY A 90 16.07 21.98 1.11
N ARG A 91 15.64 21.67 2.34
CA ARG A 91 16.38 21.97 3.57
C ARG A 91 17.04 20.73 4.16
N PRO A 92 18.19 20.88 4.83
CA PRO A 92 18.75 19.78 5.60
C PRO A 92 17.83 19.46 6.80
N ILE A 93 17.68 18.17 7.08
CA ILE A 93 17.00 17.69 8.29
C ILE A 93 17.83 18.16 9.51
N PRO A 94 17.24 18.86 10.50
CA PRO A 94 17.92 19.25 11.72
C PRO A 94 18.50 18.04 12.45
N TYR A 95 19.64 18.22 13.09
CA TYR A 95 20.31 17.14 13.80
C TYR A 95 19.42 16.50 14.89
N TRP A 96 18.58 17.31 15.54
CA TRP A 96 17.68 16.88 16.62
C TRP A 96 16.27 17.42 16.38
N LEU A 97 15.26 16.53 16.49
CA LEU A 97 13.86 16.83 16.24
C LEU A 97 13.01 16.53 17.50
N PRO A 98 13.06 17.39 18.53
CA PRO A 98 12.42 17.11 19.83
C PRO A 98 10.89 16.95 19.76
N TRP A 99 10.23 17.59 18.79
CA TRP A 99 8.77 17.45 18.63
C TRP A 99 8.36 16.04 18.20
N LEU A 100 9.28 15.23 17.68
CA LEU A 100 9.05 13.83 17.29
C LEU A 100 9.35 12.83 18.42
N ASP A 101 9.88 13.28 19.56
CA ASP A 101 10.25 12.39 20.68
C ASP A 101 9.04 11.66 21.30
N ARG A 102 7.81 12.13 21.03
CA ARG A 102 6.57 11.47 21.48
C ARG A 102 5.95 10.54 20.45
N ASN A 103 6.46 10.51 19.21
CA ASN A 103 5.89 9.67 18.15
C ASN A 103 6.28 8.19 18.37
N PRO A 104 5.34 7.27 18.68
CA PRO A 104 5.66 5.88 19.00
C PRO A 104 6.18 5.08 17.80
N TRP A 105 5.97 5.56 16.57
CA TRP A 105 6.40 4.88 15.35
C TRP A 105 7.86 5.15 14.98
N ILE A 106 8.45 6.19 15.59
CA ILE A 106 9.88 6.47 15.57
C ILE A 106 10.51 5.80 16.79
N PHE A 107 10.95 4.56 16.61
CA PHE A 107 11.39 3.70 17.72
C PHE A 107 12.85 3.90 18.15
N LEU A 108 13.68 4.59 17.36
CA LEU A 108 15.06 4.91 17.72
C LEU A 108 15.10 6.27 18.45
N ARG A 109 15.62 6.27 19.69
CA ARG A 109 15.72 7.46 20.55
C ARG A 109 17.18 7.79 20.89
N PRO A 110 17.54 9.07 21.07
CA PRO A 110 16.73 10.28 20.81
C PRO A 110 16.42 10.45 19.32
N VAL A 111 15.41 11.25 18.96
CA VAL A 111 15.10 11.48 17.53
C VAL A 111 16.11 12.44 16.92
N THR A 112 17.17 11.84 16.36
CA THR A 112 18.15 12.53 15.52
C THR A 112 17.84 12.30 14.05
N ALA A 113 18.39 13.13 13.16
CA ALA A 113 18.27 12.92 11.71
C ALA A 113 18.66 11.50 11.27
N THR A 114 19.76 10.96 11.83
CA THR A 114 20.21 9.59 11.54
C THR A 114 19.21 8.53 12.01
N ASN A 115 18.73 8.66 13.25
CA ASN A 115 17.78 7.70 13.82
C ASN A 115 16.43 7.74 13.09
N LEU A 116 15.98 8.93 12.68
CA LEU A 116 14.79 9.11 11.85
C LEU A 116 14.95 8.38 10.52
N LEU A 117 16.04 8.62 9.78
CA LEU A 117 16.30 7.97 8.50
C LEU A 117 16.40 6.45 8.62
N LEU A 118 17.00 5.93 9.70
CA LEU A 118 17.07 4.49 9.95
C LEU A 118 15.68 3.90 10.23
N THR A 119 14.87 4.54 11.07
CA THR A 119 13.49 4.09 11.32
C THR A 119 12.65 4.11 10.04
N VAL A 120 12.72 5.19 9.26
CA VAL A 120 12.04 5.31 7.97
C VAL A 120 12.48 4.22 7.00
N SER A 121 13.79 3.94 6.92
CA SER A 121 14.33 2.88 6.06
C SER A 121 13.78 1.50 6.42
N ILE A 122 13.63 1.21 7.72
CA ILE A 122 13.05 -0.05 8.21
C ILE A 122 11.57 -0.14 7.82
N TRP A 123 10.79 0.92 8.04
CA TRP A 123 9.38 0.93 7.63
C TRP A 123 9.19 0.78 6.12
N LEU A 124 10.00 1.47 5.32
CA LEU A 124 10.00 1.31 3.86
C LEU A 124 10.29 -0.14 3.47
N ALA A 125 11.29 -0.79 4.08
CA ALA A 125 11.58 -2.20 3.81
C ALA A 125 10.40 -3.13 4.15
N VAL A 126 9.74 -2.89 5.28
CA VAL A 126 8.52 -3.63 5.67
C VAL A 126 7.42 -3.46 4.62
N PHE A 127 7.18 -2.23 4.14
CA PHE A 127 6.12 -1.98 3.17
C PHE A 127 6.46 -2.43 1.75
N VAL A 128 7.74 -2.46 1.37
CA VAL A 128 8.19 -3.12 0.14
C VAL A 128 7.92 -4.62 0.23
N ALA A 129 8.24 -5.28 1.35
CA ALA A 129 7.92 -6.69 1.54
C ALA A 129 6.40 -6.93 1.52
N PHE A 130 5.62 -6.04 2.13
CA PHE A 130 4.15 -6.08 2.11
C PHE A 130 3.59 -5.95 0.69
N PHE A 131 4.15 -5.05 -0.13
CA PHE A 131 3.80 -4.90 -1.53
C PHE A 131 4.10 -6.18 -2.32
N VAL A 132 5.30 -6.73 -2.17
CA VAL A 132 5.71 -7.96 -2.86
C VAL A 132 4.79 -9.13 -2.48
N TYR A 133 4.42 -9.24 -1.20
CA TYR A 133 3.47 -10.24 -0.73
C TYR A 133 2.12 -10.14 -1.45
N PHE A 134 1.47 -8.97 -1.42
CA PHE A 134 0.17 -8.81 -2.06
C PHE A 134 0.22 -8.92 -3.58
N TYR A 135 1.28 -8.39 -4.21
CA TYR A 135 1.46 -8.45 -5.66
C TYR A 135 1.68 -9.89 -6.14
N SER A 136 2.47 -10.68 -5.41
CA SER A 136 2.70 -12.09 -5.74
C SER A 136 1.42 -12.91 -5.61
N ARG A 137 0.58 -12.64 -4.60
CA ARG A 137 -0.74 -13.28 -4.44
C ARG A 137 -1.69 -12.95 -5.58
N GLU A 138 -1.79 -11.67 -5.96
CA GLU A 138 -2.63 -11.23 -7.09
C GLU A 138 -2.18 -11.91 -8.40
N ARG A 139 -0.87 -12.00 -8.63
CA ARG A 139 -0.30 -12.69 -9.81
C ARG A 139 -0.53 -14.20 -9.80
N ALA A 140 -0.43 -14.86 -8.65
CA ALA A 140 -0.65 -16.30 -8.52
C ALA A 140 -2.12 -16.67 -8.80
N GLU A 141 -3.06 -15.83 -8.39
CA GLU A 141 -4.49 -16.03 -8.66
C GLU A 141 -4.88 -15.71 -10.10
N ALA A 142 -4.17 -14.77 -10.75
CA ALA A 142 -4.39 -14.41 -12.14
C ALA A 142 -3.81 -15.42 -13.14
N LYS A 143 -2.95 -16.36 -12.71
CA LYS A 143 -2.53 -17.47 -13.58
C LYS A 143 -3.76 -18.32 -13.90
N PRO A 144 -4.02 -18.65 -15.18
CA PRO A 144 -5.16 -19.49 -15.53
C PRO A 144 -5.06 -20.80 -14.76
N ARG A 145 -6.09 -21.11 -13.97
CA ARG A 145 -6.23 -22.47 -13.40
C ARG A 145 -6.15 -23.42 -14.59
N ARG A 146 -5.26 -24.41 -14.50
CA ARG A 146 -5.07 -25.48 -15.47
C ARG A 146 -6.44 -25.82 -16.05
N ALA A 147 -6.61 -25.64 -17.37
CA ALA A 147 -7.89 -25.85 -18.03
C ALA A 147 -8.45 -27.19 -17.54
N LEU A 148 -9.67 -27.17 -17.00
CA LEU A 148 -10.36 -28.41 -16.70
C LEU A 148 -10.30 -29.26 -17.97
N PRO A 149 -9.99 -30.57 -17.88
CA PRO A 149 -10.11 -31.44 -19.03
C PRO A 149 -11.49 -31.20 -19.66
N LYS A 150 -11.55 -31.12 -21.00
CA LYS A 150 -12.80 -30.90 -21.74
C LYS A 150 -13.88 -31.79 -21.09
N PRO A 151 -15.06 -31.25 -20.73
CA PRO A 151 -16.12 -32.09 -20.19
C PRO A 151 -16.34 -33.26 -21.14
N ILE A 152 -16.36 -34.48 -20.61
CA ILE A 152 -16.67 -35.68 -21.39
C ILE A 152 -18.06 -35.44 -21.96
N THR A 153 -18.14 -35.15 -23.25
CA THR A 153 -19.40 -35.15 -23.99
C THR A 153 -19.83 -36.60 -24.11
N LEU A 154 -20.70 -37.01 -23.21
CA LEU A 154 -21.43 -38.26 -23.34
C LEU A 154 -22.45 -38.05 -24.44
N ASP A 155 -22.13 -38.51 -25.65
CA ASP A 155 -23.04 -38.48 -26.76
C ASP A 155 -24.12 -39.54 -26.52
N LEU A 156 -25.19 -39.15 -25.84
CA LEU A 156 -26.37 -39.97 -25.59
C LEU A 156 -27.26 -40.00 -26.84
N HIS A 157 -26.69 -40.15 -28.03
CA HIS A 157 -27.46 -40.52 -29.19
C HIS A 157 -27.76 -42.02 -29.10
N PRO A 158 -29.02 -42.43 -28.86
CA PRO A 158 -29.38 -43.83 -29.00
C PRO A 158 -29.26 -44.16 -30.48
N ALA A 159 -28.17 -44.81 -30.89
CA ALA A 159 -28.18 -45.60 -32.11
C ALA A 159 -29.24 -46.70 -31.89
N PRO A 160 -30.40 -46.68 -32.57
CA PRO A 160 -31.53 -47.56 -32.22
C PRO A 160 -31.25 -49.03 -32.51
N SER A 161 -30.11 -49.37 -33.14
CA SER A 161 -29.87 -50.68 -33.71
C SER A 161 -28.80 -51.52 -33.03
N ARG A 162 -28.00 -50.97 -32.10
CA ARG A 162 -26.98 -51.74 -31.36
C ARG A 162 -26.80 -51.12 -29.97
N GLY A 163 -27.22 -51.82 -28.93
CA GLY A 163 -27.13 -51.38 -27.52
C GLY A 163 -25.70 -51.32 -26.98
N GLU A 164 -24.78 -50.68 -27.70
CA GLU A 164 -23.40 -50.49 -27.31
C GLU A 164 -23.15 -49.00 -27.09
N LEU A 165 -22.79 -48.66 -25.84
CA LEU A 165 -22.28 -47.34 -25.50
C LEU A 165 -20.92 -47.17 -26.19
N ALA A 166 -20.85 -46.33 -27.23
CA ALA A 166 -19.60 -46.02 -27.90
C ALA A 166 -18.83 -44.96 -27.10
N PHE A 167 -17.68 -45.34 -26.55
CA PHE A 167 -16.76 -44.42 -25.89
C PHE A 167 -15.74 -43.92 -26.93
N SER A 168 -15.85 -42.66 -27.33
CA SER A 168 -14.82 -42.00 -28.15
C SER A 168 -13.92 -41.17 -27.24
N MET A 169 -12.67 -41.62 -27.04
CA MET A 169 -11.61 -40.74 -26.53
C MET A 169 -10.98 -40.03 -27.73
N GLU A 170 -11.10 -38.71 -27.81
CA GLU A 170 -10.15 -37.91 -28.58
C GLU A 170 -8.77 -38.11 -27.94
N THR A 171 -7.92 -38.92 -28.59
CA THR A 171 -6.51 -39.03 -28.22
C THR A 171 -5.86 -37.67 -28.40
N VAL A 172 -5.32 -37.13 -27.32
CA VAL A 172 -4.49 -35.93 -27.36
C VAL A 172 -3.25 -36.26 -28.17
N ASP A 173 -3.08 -35.60 -29.32
CA ASP A 173 -1.86 -35.68 -30.11
C ASP A 173 -0.67 -35.21 -29.25
N PRO A 174 0.42 -36.01 -29.15
CA PRO A 174 1.64 -35.58 -28.52
C PRO A 174 2.45 -34.77 -29.53
N GLU A 175 2.01 -33.55 -29.86
CA GLU A 175 2.87 -32.63 -30.59
C GLU A 175 3.84 -31.92 -29.64
N ILE A 176 5.10 -32.09 -30.03
CA ILE A 176 6.41 -31.73 -29.46
C ILE A 176 6.58 -30.23 -29.24
#